data_AF-A0A7I4YV52-F1
#
_entry.id   AF-A0A7I4YV52-F1
#
_cell.length_a   1.000
_cell.length_b   1.000
_cell.length_c   1.000
_cell.angle_alpha   90.00
_cell.angle_beta   90.00
_cell.angle_gamma   90.00
#
_symmetry.space_group_name_H-M   'P 1'
#
loop_
_entity.id
_entity.type
_entity.pdbx_description
1 polymer ?
#
loop_
_entity_poly.entity_id
_entity_poly.type
_entity_poly.pdbx_seq_one_letter_code
_entity_poly.pdbx_strand_id
1 'polypeptide(L)'
;MTDEVRAVFVYQHNHYRSLAARGQLKNKLGGYVPKAARMKKVSYDCEVEKNMMEYAKKCIVKHNPEADRNYWGQNLWATGARNMSKTHAAESAVAGWISEVWTHGYPKNNIFTEEAWRMAGHYSEVVWQESDKIGCAVVWCPGMTFV
;
A
#
# COMPACT_ATOMS: atom_id res chain seq x y z
N MET A 1 5.71 -16.09 2.73
CA MET A 1 5.83 -15.30 1.48
C MET A 1 6.78 -16.02 0.56
N THR A 2 6.55 -16.00 -0.74
CA THR A 2 7.51 -16.49 -1.75
C THR A 2 8.13 -15.27 -2.43
N ASP A 3 9.29 -15.46 -3.07
CA ASP A 3 9.97 -14.37 -3.79
C ASP A 3 9.11 -13.78 -4.90
N GLU A 4 8.28 -14.61 -5.54
CA GLU A 4 7.31 -14.16 -6.53
C GLU A 4 6.31 -13.14 -5.96
N VAL A 5 5.73 -13.42 -4.79
CA VAL A 5 4.77 -12.49 -4.15
C VAL A 5 5.48 -11.20 -3.72
N ARG A 6 6.71 -11.30 -3.19
CA ARG A 6 7.54 -10.12 -2.84
C ARG A 6 7.81 -9.27 -4.07
N ALA A 7 8.18 -9.90 -5.19
CA ALA A 7 8.43 -9.22 -6.45
C ALA A 7 7.18 -8.50 -6.97
N VAL A 8 5.99 -9.08 -6.83
CA VAL A 8 4.72 -8.42 -7.18
C VAL A 8 4.52 -7.15 -6.34
N PHE A 9 4.70 -7.21 -5.01
CA PHE A 9 4.58 -6.00 -4.18
C PHE A 9 5.56 -4.90 -4.59
N VAL A 10 6.84 -5.24 -4.77
CA VAL A 10 7.88 -4.28 -5.17
C VAL A 10 7.58 -3.68 -6.55
N TYR A 11 7.17 -4.52 -7.51
CA TYR A 11 6.82 -4.08 -8.85
C TYR A 11 5.63 -3.11 -8.82
N GLN A 12 4.53 -3.49 -8.15
CA GLN A 12 3.32 -2.68 -8.11
C GLN A 12 3.55 -1.33 -7.40
N HIS A 13 4.22 -1.32 -6.24
CA HIS A 13 4.55 -0.06 -5.56
C HIS A 13 5.38 0.85 -6.46
N ASN A 14 6.46 0.33 -7.06
CA ASN A 14 7.33 1.13 -7.92
C ASN A 14 6.65 1.56 -9.23
N HIS A 15 5.77 0.74 -9.79
CA HIS A 15 4.97 1.08 -10.96
C HIS A 15 4.10 2.32 -10.68
N TYR A 16 3.33 2.29 -9.60
CA TYR A 16 2.46 3.41 -9.24
C TYR A 16 3.22 4.64 -8.75
N ARG A 17 4.33 4.48 -8.02
CA ARG A 17 5.23 5.59 -7.67
C ARG A 17 5.81 6.26 -8.91
N SER A 18 6.18 5.49 -9.95
CA SER A 18 6.64 6.03 -11.23
C SER A 18 5.54 6.79 -11.97
N LEU A 19 4.30 6.26 -12.00
CA LEU A 19 3.16 6.97 -12.58
C LEU A 19 2.84 8.28 -11.83
N ALA A 20 2.83 8.24 -10.50
CA ALA A 20 2.62 9.42 -9.66
C ALA A 20 3.70 10.47 -9.92
N ALA A 21 4.98 10.06 -9.90
CA ALA A 21 6.11 10.96 -10.11
C ALA A 21 6.06 11.68 -11.47
N ARG A 22 5.55 11.01 -12.51
CA ARG A 22 5.38 11.58 -13.86
C ARG A 22 4.08 12.37 -14.03
N GLY A 23 3.25 12.47 -12.99
CA GLY A 23 1.96 13.15 -13.03
C GLY A 23 0.94 12.44 -13.93
N GLN A 24 0.92 11.11 -13.89
CA GLN A 24 0.08 10.27 -14.76
C GLN A 24 -1.05 9.54 -14.02
N LEU A 25 -1.13 9.66 -12.69
CA LEU A 25 -2.30 9.17 -11.95
C LEU A 25 -3.40 10.22 -12.01
N LYS A 26 -4.55 9.84 -12.57
CA LYS A 26 -5.74 10.69 -12.61
C LYS A 26 -6.18 11.01 -11.18
N ASN A 27 -6.67 12.23 -10.96
CA ASN A 27 -7.18 12.64 -9.66
C ASN A 27 -8.69 12.88 -9.77
N LYS A 28 -9.48 12.30 -8.87
CA LYS A 28 -10.93 12.52 -8.81
C LYS A 28 -11.29 14.01 -8.75
N LEU A 29 -10.50 14.82 -8.04
CA LEU A 29 -10.68 16.27 -7.91
C LEU A 29 -10.33 17.07 -9.18
N GLY A 30 -10.05 16.36 -10.28
CA GLY A 30 -9.77 16.90 -11.60
C GLY A 30 -8.28 16.90 -11.94
N GLY A 31 -7.99 16.59 -13.20
CA GLY A 31 -6.63 16.50 -13.72
C GLY A 31 -5.88 15.26 -13.25
N TYR A 32 -4.59 15.43 -13.00
CA TYR A 32 -3.67 14.41 -12.52
C TYR A 32 -3.01 14.86 -11.22
N VAL A 33 -2.46 13.91 -10.46
CA VAL A 33 -1.62 14.22 -9.31
C VAL A 33 -0.36 14.99 -9.74
N PRO A 34 0.21 15.87 -8.90
CA PRO A 34 1.38 16.65 -9.28
C PRO A 34 2.61 15.75 -9.51
N LYS A 35 3.51 16.19 -10.38
CA LYS A 35 4.79 15.53 -10.59
C LYS A 35 5.63 15.57 -9.32
N ALA A 36 6.38 14.51 -9.05
CA ALA A 36 7.31 14.46 -7.92
C ALA A 36 8.74 14.72 -8.42
N ALA A 37 9.45 15.63 -7.75
CA ALA A 37 10.83 15.98 -8.14
C ALA A 37 11.86 14.88 -7.80
N ARG A 38 11.58 14.06 -6.77
CA ARG A 38 12.54 13.09 -6.21
C ARG A 38 11.88 11.87 -5.55
N MET A 39 10.89 11.27 -6.22
CA MET A 39 10.23 10.07 -5.71
C MET A 39 11.23 8.90 -5.59
N LYS A 40 11.46 8.39 -4.38
CA LYS A 40 12.37 7.25 -4.16
C LYS A 40 11.78 5.96 -4.70
N LYS A 41 12.63 5.07 -5.24
CA LYS A 41 12.25 3.68 -5.55
C LYS A 41 12.22 2.88 -4.25
N VAL A 42 11.20 2.05 -4.04
CA VAL A 42 11.16 1.15 -2.88
C VAL A 42 11.93 -0.14 -3.15
N SER A 43 12.57 -0.65 -2.10
CA SER A 43 13.16 -1.98 -2.03
C SER A 43 12.42 -2.84 -1.01
N TYR A 44 12.62 -4.15 -1.07
CA TYR A 44 12.01 -5.07 -0.10
C TYR A 44 12.89 -5.20 1.15
N ASP A 45 12.27 -5.18 2.33
CA ASP A 45 12.92 -5.36 3.62
C ASP A 45 12.31 -6.55 4.37
N CYS A 46 13.14 -7.56 4.63
CA CYS A 46 12.71 -8.80 5.26
C CYS A 46 12.30 -8.64 6.73
N GLU A 47 12.86 -7.66 7.45
CA GLU A 47 12.48 -7.42 8.86
C GLU A 47 11.09 -6.78 8.94
N VAL A 48 10.77 -5.91 7.98
CA VAL A 48 9.40 -5.37 7.83
C VAL A 48 8.43 -6.50 7.50
N GLU A 49 8.75 -7.39 6.54
CA GLU A 49 7.90 -8.54 6.21
C GLU A 49 7.66 -9.42 7.44
N LYS A 50 8.72 -9.76 8.18
CA LYS A 50 8.63 -10.64 9.34
C LYS A 50 7.65 -10.10 10.37
N ASN A 51 7.76 -8.81 10.70
CA ASN A 51 6.83 -8.14 11.61
C ASN A 51 5.39 -8.15 11.09
N MET A 52 5.19 -7.77 9.81
CA MET A 52 3.84 -7.76 9.20
C MET A 52 3.22 -9.16 9.15
N MET A 53 4.02 -10.18 8.86
CA MET A 53 3.57 -11.58 8.82
C MET A 53 3.16 -12.10 10.21
N GLU A 54 3.93 -11.76 11.26
CA GLU A 54 3.60 -12.12 12.64
C GLU A 54 2.26 -11.52 13.07
N TYR A 55 1.98 -10.28 12.67
CA TYR A 55 0.70 -9.63 12.96
C TYR A 55 -0.44 -10.19 12.09
N ALA A 56 -0.24 -10.33 10.78
CA ALA A 56 -1.27 -10.78 9.84
C ALA A 56 -1.80 -12.20 10.15
N LYS A 57 -0.95 -13.07 10.72
CA LYS A 57 -1.35 -14.41 11.19
C LYS A 57 -2.42 -14.39 12.29
N LYS A 58 -2.59 -13.27 13.01
CA LYS A 58 -3.66 -13.11 14.00
C LYS A 58 -5.04 -12.96 13.35
N CYS A 59 -5.10 -12.70 12.04
CA CYS A 59 -6.33 -12.54 11.29
C CYS A 59 -7.26 -11.44 11.82
N ILE A 60 -6.67 -10.33 12.29
CA ILE A 60 -7.38 -9.15 12.78
C ILE A 60 -7.21 -8.04 11.74
N VAL A 61 -8.32 -7.59 11.13
CA VAL A 61 -8.31 -6.48 10.14
C VAL A 61 -8.36 -5.14 10.88
N LYS A 62 -7.26 -4.81 11.55
CA LYS A 62 -7.05 -3.55 12.27
C LYS A 62 -5.57 -3.24 12.28
N HIS A 63 -5.18 -1.98 12.30
CA HIS A 63 -3.78 -1.62 12.51
C HIS A 63 -3.27 -2.08 13.88
N ASN A 64 -2.06 -2.62 13.93
CA ASN A 64 -1.38 -2.85 15.19
C ASN A 64 -0.83 -1.53 15.76
N PRO A 65 -0.62 -1.44 17.09
CA PRO A 65 0.04 -0.30 17.71
C PRO A 65 1.36 0.02 17.01
N GLU A 66 1.67 1.30 16.83
CA GLU A 66 2.88 1.74 16.11
C GLU A 66 4.17 1.22 16.75
N ALA A 67 4.21 1.17 18.09
CA ALA A 67 5.33 0.62 18.85
C ALA A 67 5.59 -0.87 18.51
N ASP A 68 4.55 -1.63 18.17
CA ASP A 68 4.66 -3.05 17.82
C ASP A 68 5.20 -3.27 16.39
N ARG A 69 5.25 -2.21 15.57
CA ARG A 69 5.75 -2.22 14.18
C ARG A 69 6.89 -1.24 13.95
N ASN A 70 7.70 -0.95 14.98
CA ASN A 70 8.83 -0.02 14.90
C ASN A 70 8.47 1.35 14.29
N TYR A 71 7.24 1.82 14.50
CA TYR A 71 6.71 3.06 13.93
C TYR A 71 6.72 3.13 12.38
N TRP A 72 6.82 1.99 11.69
CA TRP A 72 6.66 1.93 10.24
C TRP A 72 5.22 2.24 9.83
N GLY A 73 5.01 2.82 8.64
CA GLY A 73 3.70 2.91 8.00
C GLY A 73 3.06 1.52 7.78
N GLN A 74 1.75 1.48 7.57
CA GLN A 74 1.03 0.22 7.34
C GLN A 74 -0.23 0.49 6.52
N ASN A 75 -0.41 -0.32 5.48
CA ASN A 75 -1.69 -0.44 4.78
C ASN A 75 -2.26 -1.84 5.02
N LEU A 76 -3.59 -1.95 5.02
CA LEU A 76 -4.31 -3.21 5.18
C LEU A 76 -5.24 -3.42 4.00
N TRP A 77 -5.43 -4.67 3.59
CA TRP A 77 -6.44 -5.04 2.60
C TRP A 77 -6.98 -6.44 2.89
N ALA A 78 -8.28 -6.64 2.74
CA ALA A 78 -8.88 -7.96 2.93
C ALA A 78 -9.99 -8.22 1.91
N THR A 79 -10.19 -9.49 1.58
CA THR A 79 -11.29 -9.95 0.73
C THR A 79 -11.92 -11.21 1.29
N GLY A 80 -13.24 -11.36 1.11
CA GLY A 80 -13.96 -12.59 1.44
C GLY A 80 -13.59 -13.79 0.54
N ALA A 81 -12.85 -13.56 -0.55
CA ALA A 81 -12.31 -14.63 -1.37
C ALA A 81 -11.28 -15.44 -0.58
N ARG A 82 -11.67 -16.63 -0.13
CA ARG A 82 -10.80 -17.54 0.63
C ARG A 82 -9.75 -18.15 -0.29
N ASN A 83 -8.54 -18.35 0.25
CA ASN A 83 -7.43 -18.98 -0.46
C ASN A 83 -7.10 -18.33 -1.82
N MET A 84 -7.32 -17.01 -1.94
CA MET A 84 -6.96 -16.26 -3.14
C MET A 84 -5.45 -16.42 -3.37
N SER A 85 -5.04 -16.56 -4.63
CA SER A 85 -3.62 -16.59 -4.98
C SER A 85 -2.90 -15.41 -4.35
N LYS A 86 -1.77 -15.66 -3.70
CA LYS A 86 -1.05 -14.61 -2.96
C LYS A 86 -0.49 -13.54 -3.89
N THR A 87 -0.09 -13.90 -5.11
CA THR A 87 0.34 -12.92 -6.12
C THR A 87 -0.82 -12.05 -6.56
N HIS A 88 -1.99 -12.65 -6.78
CA HIS A 88 -3.19 -11.90 -7.15
C HIS A 88 -3.72 -11.02 -6.02
N ALA A 89 -3.64 -11.48 -4.76
CA ALA A 89 -3.97 -10.70 -3.58
C ALA A 89 -3.02 -9.51 -3.42
N ALA A 90 -1.72 -9.71 -3.62
CA ALA A 90 -0.72 -8.63 -3.59
C ALA A 90 -1.01 -7.56 -4.65
N GLU A 91 -1.29 -7.98 -5.89
CA GLU A 91 -1.67 -7.07 -6.97
C GLU A 91 -2.96 -6.30 -6.64
N SER A 92 -3.98 -7.00 -6.17
CA SER A 92 -5.29 -6.44 -5.86
C SER A 92 -5.23 -5.46 -4.68
N ALA A 93 -4.42 -5.75 -3.66
CA ALA A 93 -4.24 -4.88 -2.51
C ALA A 93 -3.61 -3.54 -2.91
N VAL A 94 -2.49 -3.57 -3.64
CA VAL A 94 -1.82 -2.34 -4.08
C VAL A 94 -2.70 -1.54 -5.04
N ALA A 95 -3.38 -2.21 -5.98
CA ALA A 95 -4.34 -1.55 -6.86
C ALA A 95 -5.51 -0.93 -6.08
N GLY A 96 -6.01 -1.62 -5.04
CA GLY A 96 -7.05 -1.13 -4.14
C GLY A 96 -6.62 0.13 -3.40
N TRP A 97 -5.44 0.14 -2.80
CA TRP A 97 -4.89 1.32 -2.13
C TRP A 97 -4.71 2.49 -3.08
N ILE A 98 -4.19 2.25 -4.29
CA ILE A 98 -4.04 3.30 -5.30
C ILE A 98 -5.39 3.83 -5.78
N SER A 99 -6.42 2.99 -5.85
CA SER A 99 -7.74 3.38 -6.35
C SER A 99 -8.38 4.54 -5.59
N GLU A 100 -7.97 4.78 -4.35
CA GLU A 100 -8.45 5.91 -3.54
C GLU A 100 -8.27 7.27 -4.23
N VAL A 101 -7.16 7.48 -4.96
CA VAL A 101 -6.97 8.74 -5.69
C VAL A 101 -7.91 8.88 -6.90
N TRP A 102 -8.41 7.77 -7.43
CA TRP A 102 -9.35 7.75 -8.55
C TRP A 102 -10.80 7.89 -8.07
N THR A 103 -11.12 7.36 -6.89
CA THR A 103 -12.48 7.34 -6.33
C THR A 103 -12.78 8.56 -5.46
N HIS A 104 -11.84 8.93 -4.60
CA HIS A 104 -11.96 10.00 -3.61
C HIS A 104 -11.17 11.24 -3.99
N GLY A 105 -9.99 11.03 -4.57
CA GLY A 105 -9.09 12.10 -4.96
C GLY A 105 -8.15 12.54 -3.85
N TYR A 106 -7.26 13.46 -4.19
CA TYR A 106 -6.24 13.97 -3.28
C TYR A 106 -6.06 15.48 -3.46
N PRO A 107 -5.79 16.26 -2.41
CA PRO A 107 -5.60 17.70 -2.54
C PRO A 107 -4.58 18.09 -3.61
N LYS A 108 -4.92 19.06 -4.48
CA LYS A 108 -4.06 19.46 -5.62
C LYS A 108 -2.73 20.09 -5.19
N ASN A 109 -2.69 20.69 -4.01
CA ASN A 109 -1.47 21.19 -3.39
C ASN A 109 -0.60 20.08 -2.77
N ASN A 110 -1.06 18.82 -2.83
CA ASN A 110 -0.38 17.63 -2.32
C ASN A 110 -0.07 17.65 -0.81
N ILE A 111 -0.80 18.46 -0.04
CA ILE A 111 -0.62 18.53 1.42
C ILE A 111 -1.43 17.39 2.06
N PHE A 112 -0.76 16.60 2.89
CA PHE A 112 -1.40 15.55 3.69
C PHE A 112 -2.13 16.18 4.89
N THR A 113 -3.44 16.33 4.75
CA THR A 113 -4.34 16.81 5.81
C THR A 113 -5.11 15.65 6.44
N GLU A 114 -5.83 15.89 7.53
CA GLU A 114 -6.73 14.87 8.11
C GLU A 114 -7.79 14.41 7.09
N GLU A 115 -8.32 15.32 6.28
CA GLU A 115 -9.24 14.99 5.19
C GLU A 115 -8.57 14.09 4.15
N ALA A 116 -7.34 14.43 3.73
CA ALA A 116 -6.59 13.60 2.77
C ALA A 116 -6.32 12.20 3.32
N TRP A 117 -5.98 12.09 4.61
CA TRP A 117 -5.79 10.81 5.30
C TRP A 117 -7.08 9.98 5.32
N ARG A 118 -8.22 10.58 5.67
CA ARG A 118 -9.52 9.87 5.69
C ARG A 118 -9.94 9.37 4.32
N MET A 119 -9.66 10.15 3.28
CA MET A 119 -10.14 9.87 1.93
C MET A 119 -9.19 8.98 1.11
N ALA A 120 -7.88 9.09 1.34
CA ALA A 120 -6.86 8.46 0.50
C ALA A 120 -5.56 8.16 1.27
N GLY A 121 -5.69 7.70 2.52
CA GLY A 121 -4.57 7.38 3.40
C GLY A 121 -3.70 6.26 2.86
N HIS A 122 -4.29 5.18 2.34
CA HIS A 122 -3.51 4.06 1.81
C HIS A 122 -2.74 4.46 0.54
N TYR A 123 -3.40 5.20 -0.36
CA TYR A 123 -2.76 5.80 -1.53
C TYR A 123 -1.54 6.63 -1.11
N SER A 124 -1.72 7.51 -0.12
CA SER A 124 -0.67 8.43 0.31
C SER A 124 0.59 7.70 0.82
N GLU A 125 0.43 6.57 1.51
CA GLU A 125 1.56 5.75 1.98
C GLU A 125 2.29 5.07 0.81
N VAL A 126 1.56 4.51 -0.17
CA VAL A 126 2.17 3.88 -1.36
C VAL A 126 3.06 4.88 -2.11
N VAL A 127 2.64 6.15 -2.20
CA VAL A 127 3.37 7.22 -2.89
C VAL A 127 4.15 8.14 -1.95
N TRP A 128 4.38 7.75 -0.70
CA TRP A 128 5.12 8.59 0.24
C TRP A 128 6.60 8.71 -0.16
N GLN A 129 7.08 9.92 -0.39
CA GLN A 129 8.41 10.14 -0.99
C GLN A 129 9.54 9.49 -0.20
N GLU A 130 9.48 9.60 1.14
CA GLU A 130 10.57 9.15 2.02
C GLU A 130 10.48 7.66 2.39
N SER A 131 9.35 7.00 2.13
CA SER A 131 9.24 5.55 2.29
C SER A 131 9.97 4.86 1.12
N ASP A 132 11.10 4.21 1.42
CA ASP A 132 11.97 3.53 0.45
C ASP A 132 12.14 2.02 0.72
N LYS A 133 11.45 1.52 1.73
CA LYS A 133 11.41 0.10 2.11
C LYS A 133 9.99 -0.36 2.31
N ILE A 134 9.69 -1.57 1.85
CA ILE A 134 8.41 -2.25 2.09
C ILE A 134 8.65 -3.68 2.54
N GLY A 135 7.74 -4.21 3.35
CA GLY A 135 7.65 -5.62 3.66
C GLY A 135 6.18 -5.97 3.87
N CYS A 136 5.71 -7.04 3.24
CA CYS A 136 4.28 -7.31 3.11
C CYS A 136 3.96 -8.75 3.51
N ALA A 137 2.74 -8.98 3.97
CA ALA A 137 2.24 -10.30 4.29
C ALA A 137 1.02 -10.64 3.44
N VAL A 138 0.81 -11.94 3.18
CA VAL A 138 -0.46 -12.44 2.67
C VAL A 138 -0.80 -13.73 3.42
N VAL A 139 -1.92 -13.72 4.14
CA VAL A 139 -2.38 -14.81 5.00
C VAL A 139 -3.78 -15.23 4.59
N TRP A 140 -4.00 -16.54 4.47
CA TRP A 140 -5.33 -17.10 4.35
C TRP A 140 -5.90 -17.31 5.75
N CYS A 141 -6.91 -16.52 6.09
CA CYS A 141 -7.63 -16.57 7.34
C CYS A 141 -8.93 -17.38 7.17
N PRO A 142 -9.56 -17.88 8.27
CA PRO A 142 -10.72 -18.77 8.18
C PRO A 142 -11.90 -18.26 7.31
N GLY A 143 -12.04 -16.94 7.15
CA GLY A 143 -13.10 -16.32 6.35
C GLY A 143 -12.63 -15.37 5.24
N MET A 144 -11.33 -15.15 5.07
CA MET A 144 -10.82 -14.09 4.18
C MET A 144 -9.39 -14.37 3.72
N THR A 145 -8.97 -13.74 2.63
CA THR A 145 -7.54 -13.52 2.35
C THR A 145 -7.17 -12.12 2.84
N PHE A 146 -6.16 -12.05 3.71
CA PHE A 146 -5.70 -10.82 4.34
C PHE A 146 -4.31 -10.46 3.83
N VAL A 147 -4.13 -9.19 3.49
CA VAL A 147 -2.89 -8.55 3.07
C VAL A 147 -2.56 -7.43 4.05
#